data_AF-A0A352CLF0-F1
#
_entry.id   AF-A0A352CLF0-F1
#
_cell.length_a   1.000
_cell.length_b   1.000
_cell.length_c   1.000
_cell.angle_alpha   90.00
_cell.angle_beta   90.00
_cell.angle_gamma   90.00
#
_symmetry.space_group_name_H-M   'P 1'
#
loop_
_entity.id
_entity.type
_entity.pdbx_description
1 polymer ?
#
loop_
_entity_poly.entity_id
_entity_poly.type
_entity_poly.pdbx_seq_one_letter_code
_entity_poly.pdbx_strand_id
1 'polypeptide(L)'
;MILFLVSVHFASSGNTDRQRQSLEKAIQRDVTYCYATTGRYPKTLDYIERVYGLTYDKELFKVDYEIVGSKIPPTVTITQTEGEK
;
A
#
# COMPACT_ATOMS: atom_id res chain seq x y z
N MET A 1 30.80 14.60 5.60
CA MET A 1 29.91 13.42 5.54
C MET A 1 28.59 13.85 4.94
N ILE A 2 28.51 13.89 3.61
CA ILE A 2 27.34 14.38 2.86
C ILE A 2 26.49 13.15 2.52
N LEU A 3 25.66 12.73 3.47
CA LEU A 3 24.69 11.67 3.25
C LEU A 3 23.42 12.30 2.68
N PHE A 4 23.36 12.31 1.35
CA PHE A 4 22.17 12.24 0.50
C PHE A 4 20.82 12.47 1.21
N LEU A 5 20.38 13.72 1.29
CA LEU A 5 18.96 14.05 1.40
C LEU A 5 18.42 14.22 -0.02
N VAL A 6 18.16 13.11 -0.69
CA VAL A 6 17.43 13.10 -1.96
C VAL A 6 15.96 13.38 -1.64
N SER A 7 15.58 14.65 -1.72
CA SER A 7 14.20 15.09 -1.71
C SER A 7 13.57 14.73 -3.05
N VAL A 8 12.92 13.57 -3.13
CA VAL A 8 12.12 13.20 -4.30
C VAL A 8 10.80 13.99 -4.26
N HIS A 9 10.78 15.19 -4.82
CA HIS A 9 9.53 15.85 -5.21
C HIS A 9 9.13 15.31 -6.59
N PHE A 10 8.22 14.33 -6.65
CA PHE A 10 7.76 13.73 -7.91
C PHE A 10 6.44 14.35 -8.39
N ALA A 11 6.35 14.55 -9.71
CA ALA A 11 5.49 15.49 -10.40
C ALA A 11 4.02 15.03 -10.67
N SER A 12 3.14 15.25 -9.70
CA SER A 12 1.67 15.53 -9.72
C SER A 12 0.66 15.09 -10.83
N SER A 13 0.98 14.58 -12.03
CA SER A 13 -0.09 14.23 -13.02
C SER A 13 0.07 12.90 -13.76
N GLY A 14 1.29 12.50 -14.16
CA GLY A 14 1.58 11.10 -14.58
C GLY A 14 1.96 10.20 -13.39
N ASN A 15 1.64 10.67 -12.19
CA ASN A 15 2.09 10.15 -10.91
C ASN A 15 1.06 9.23 -10.28
N THR A 16 -0.23 9.48 -10.46
CA THR A 16 -1.30 8.78 -9.74
C THR A 16 -1.34 7.28 -10.04
N ASP A 17 -1.24 6.87 -11.31
CA ASP A 17 -1.17 5.44 -11.66
C ASP A 17 0.11 4.78 -11.12
N ARG A 18 1.25 5.47 -11.20
CA ARG A 18 2.51 4.97 -10.62
C ARG A 18 2.44 4.88 -9.10
N GLN A 19 1.79 5.84 -8.44
CA GLN A 19 1.54 5.84 -7.00
C GLN A 19 0.61 4.69 -6.63
N ARG A 20 -0.47 4.46 -7.39
CA ARG A 20 -1.37 3.31 -7.23
C ARG A 20 -0.61 1.99 -7.35
N GLN A 21 0.16 1.82 -8.43
CA GLN A 21 0.97 0.61 -8.63
C GLN A 21 2.03 0.42 -7.56
N SER A 22 2.68 1.51 -7.11
CA SER A 22 3.67 1.46 -6.04
C SER A 22 3.02 1.07 -4.71
N LEU A 23 1.83 1.60 -4.42
CA LEU A 23 1.04 1.27 -3.23
C LEU A 23 0.61 -0.20 -3.27
N GLU A 24 0.11 -0.68 -4.40
CA GLU A 24 -0.28 -2.08 -4.59
C GLU A 24 0.90 -3.03 -4.36
N LYS A 25 2.06 -2.71 -4.96
CA LYS A 25 3.29 -3.50 -4.77
C LYS A 25 3.80 -3.47 -3.33
N ALA A 26 3.72 -2.33 -2.65
CA ALA A 26 4.12 -2.20 -1.25
C ALA A 26 3.24 -3.10 -0.37
N ILE A 27 1.92 -3.00 -0.50
CA ILE A 27 0.97 -3.83 0.26
C ILE A 27 1.22 -5.31 -0.03
N GLN A 28 1.36 -5.70 -1.29
CA GLN A 28 1.58 -7.10 -1.66
C GLN A 28 2.89 -7.65 -1.07
N ARG A 29 3.95 -6.84 -1.08
CA ARG A 29 5.24 -7.18 -0.46
C ARG A 29 5.10 -7.35 1.05
N ASP A 30 4.40 -6.45 1.72
CA ASP A 30 4.22 -6.48 3.18
C ASP A 30 3.34 -7.66 3.61
N VAL A 31 2.27 -7.93 2.87
CA VAL A 31 1.42 -9.12 3.05
C VAL A 31 2.24 -10.40 2.93
N THR A 32 3.04 -10.50 1.87
CA THR A 32 3.91 -11.67 1.62
C THR A 32 4.95 -11.82 2.72
N TYR A 33 5.56 -10.71 3.13
CA TYR A 33 6.56 -10.70 4.20
C TYR A 33 5.95 -11.10 5.56
N CYS A 34 4.76 -10.60 5.90
CA CYS A 34 4.01 -10.99 7.08
C CYS A 34 3.72 -12.50 7.09
N TYR A 35 3.31 -13.05 5.95
CA TYR A 35 3.07 -14.48 5.82
C TYR A 35 4.36 -15.29 5.95
N ALA A 36 5.45 -14.86 5.32
CA ALA A 36 6.73 -15.55 5.40
C ALA A 36 7.34 -15.55 6.82
N THR A 37 7.11 -14.48 7.59
CA THR A 37 7.69 -14.33 8.94
C THR A 37 6.81 -14.89 10.05
N THR A 38 5.49 -14.74 9.96
CA THR A 38 4.55 -15.12 11.02
C THR A 38 3.69 -16.34 10.68
N GLY A 39 3.73 -16.81 9.44
CA GLY A 39 2.88 -17.87 8.92
C GLY A 39 1.41 -17.46 8.72
N ARG A 40 1.09 -16.17 8.82
CA ARG A 40 -0.28 -15.65 8.75
C ARG A 40 -0.36 -14.37 7.93
N TYR A 41 -1.47 -14.20 7.23
CA TYR A 41 -1.79 -12.95 6.53
C TYR A 41 -2.17 -11.84 7.51
N PRO A 42 -1.87 -10.56 7.19
CA PRO A 42 -2.28 -9.45 8.02
C PRO A 42 -3.81 -9.36 8.09
N LYS A 43 -4.35 -9.11 9.29
CA LYS A 43 -5.79 -9.15 9.56
C LYS A 43 -6.53 -7.88 9.15
N THR A 44 -5.82 -6.77 9.03
CA THR A 44 -6.41 -5.46 8.71
C THR A 44 -5.38 -4.63 7.95
N LEU A 45 -5.86 -3.66 7.17
CA LEU A 45 -5.00 -2.67 6.53
C LEU A 45 -4.26 -1.81 7.57
N ASP A 46 -4.92 -1.45 8.66
CA ASP A 46 -4.32 -0.68 9.77
C ASP A 46 -3.08 -1.36 10.36
N TYR A 47 -3.07 -2.69 10.43
CA TYR A 47 -1.89 -3.43 10.86
C TYR A 47 -0.70 -3.17 9.91
N ILE A 48 -0.96 -3.08 8.60
CA ILE A 48 0.07 -2.83 7.61
C ILE A 48 0.59 -1.38 7.71
N GLU A 49 -0.31 -0.42 7.89
CA GLU A 49 0.05 1.00 8.11
C GLU A 49 0.96 1.18 9.33
N ARG A 50 0.62 0.55 10.47
CA ARG A 50 1.37 0.74 11.71
C ARG A 50 2.65 -0.08 11.79
N VAL A 51 2.61 -1.35 11.34
CA VAL A 51 3.74 -2.28 11.52
C VAL A 51 4.74 -2.19 10.38
N TYR A 52 4.26 -2.04 9.15
CA TYR A 52 5.11 -1.92 7.96
C TYR A 52 5.35 -0.47 7.54
N GLY A 53 4.72 0.51 8.20
CA GLY A 53 4.91 1.93 7.93
C GLY A 53 4.28 2.39 6.61
N LEU A 54 3.28 1.65 6.12
CA LEU A 54 2.60 1.97 4.87
C LEU A 54 1.92 3.34 5.00
N THR A 55 2.33 4.29 4.17
CA THR A 55 1.77 5.64 4.12
C THR A 55 1.32 5.93 2.70
N TYR A 56 0.12 6.47 2.55
CA TYR A 56 -0.45 6.86 1.27
C TYR A 56 -1.42 8.02 1.46
N ASP A 57 -1.75 8.69 0.36
CA ASP A 57 -2.71 9.78 0.35
C ASP A 57 -4.14 9.23 0.43
N LYS A 58 -4.77 9.38 1.59
CA LYS A 58 -6.14 8.88 1.87
C LYS A 58 -7.22 9.75 1.23
N GLU A 59 -6.88 10.96 0.81
CA GLU A 59 -7.80 11.85 0.09
C GLU A 59 -7.87 11.43 -1.37
N LEU A 60 -6.73 11.07 -1.96
CA LEU A 60 -6.61 10.67 -3.36
C LEU A 60 -6.87 9.18 -3.61
N PHE A 61 -6.49 8.29 -2.70
CA PHE A 61 -6.61 6.83 -2.85
C PHE A 61 -7.41 6.20 -1.71
N LYS A 62 -8.38 5.38 -2.09
CA LYS A 62 -9.12 4.51 -1.17
C LYS A 62 -8.64 3.08 -1.34
N VAL A 63 -8.23 2.45 -0.23
CA VAL A 63 -7.75 1.07 -0.22
C VAL A 63 -8.79 0.20 0.49
N ASP A 64 -9.44 -0.67 -0.28
CA ASP A 64 -10.35 -1.69 0.23
C ASP A 64 -9.56 -2.99 0.40
N TYR A 65 -9.49 -3.45 1.65
CA TYR A 65 -8.73 -4.63 2.05
C TYR A 65 -9.70 -5.70 2.54
N GLU A 66 -9.89 -6.74 1.75
CA GLU A 66 -10.85 -7.80 2.04
C GLU A 66 -10.15 -9.14 2.32
N ILE A 67 -10.53 -9.78 3.43
CA ILE A 67 -10.07 -11.12 3.77
C ILE A 67 -11.23 -12.09 3.60
N VAL A 68 -11.14 -12.95 2.59
CA VAL A 68 -12.09 -14.05 2.34
C VAL A 68 -11.79 -15.31 3.16
N GLY A 69 -10.58 -15.46 3.70
CA GLY A 69 -10.24 -16.61 4.55
C GLY A 69 -8.83 -16.55 5.13
N SER A 70 -8.59 -17.26 6.24
CA SER A 70 -7.32 -17.18 6.98
C SER A 70 -6.10 -17.76 6.26
N LYS A 71 -6.30 -18.54 5.19
CA LYS A 71 -5.25 -19.14 4.35
C LYS A 71 -5.25 -18.61 2.92
N ILE A 72 -6.16 -17.70 2.59
CA ILE A 72 -6.28 -17.11 1.26
C ILE A 72 -5.61 -15.73 1.32
N PRO A 73 -4.77 -15.36 0.35
CA PRO A 73 -4.20 -14.03 0.30
C PRO A 73 -5.32 -12.97 0.29
N PRO A 74 -5.16 -11.88 1.04
CA PRO A 74 -6.12 -10.79 1.07
C PRO A 74 -6.26 -10.16 -0.33
N THR A 75 -7.48 -9.84 -0.70
CA THR A 75 -7.75 -9.07 -1.93
C THR A 75 -7.62 -7.59 -1.58
N VAL A 76 -6.82 -6.87 -2.35
CA VAL A 76 -6.56 -5.44 -2.15
C VAL A 76 -7.00 -4.71 -3.40
N THR A 77 -7.95 -3.79 -3.23
CA THR A 77 -8.48 -2.97 -4.30
C THR A 77 -8.17 -1.51 -3.99
N ILE A 78 -7.49 -0.81 -4.89
CA ILE A 78 -7.15 0.60 -4.72
C ILE A 78 -7.96 1.42 -5.72
N THR A 79 -8.88 2.24 -5.22
CA THR A 79 -9.70 3.12 -6.05
C THR A 79 -9.20 4.55 -5.90
N GLN A 80 -9.13 5.30 -7.01
CA GLN A 80 -8.80 6.73 -6.95
C GLN A 80 -10.08 7.51 -6.62
N THR A 81 -10.04 8.34 -5.58
CA THR A 81 -11.18 9.18 -5.16
C THR A 81 -11.41 10.35 -6.13
N GLU A 82 -10.34 10.85 -6.77
CA GLU A 82 -10.37 11.99 -7.71
C GLU A 82 -10.66 11.56 -9.17
N GLY A 83 -11.59 10.62 -9.36
CA GLY A 83 -11.84 10.01 -10.66
C GLY A 83 -13.30 9.63 -10.93
N GLU A 84 -14.25 10.11 -10.13
CA GLU A 84 -15.66 10.06 -10.52
C GLU A 84 -15.93 11.27 -11.43
N LYS A 85 -15.87 11.03 -12.74
CA LYS A 85 -16.33 11.96 -13.77
C LYS A 85 -17.64 11.42 -14.36
#